data_AF-A0AAT9S9G2-F1
#
_entry.id   AF-A0AAT9S9G2-F1
#
_cell.length_a   1.000
_cell.length_b   1.000
_cell.length_c   1.000
_cell.angle_alpha   90.00
_cell.angle_beta   90.00
_cell.angle_gamma   90.00
#
_symmetry.space_group_name_H-M   'P 1'
#
loop_
_entity.id
_entity.type
_entity.pdbx_description
1 polymer ?
#
loop_
_entity_poly.entity_id
_entity_poly.type
_entity_poly.pdbx_seq_one_letter_code
_entity_poly.pdbx_strand_id
1 'polypeptide(L)'
;MKGNYQAAFIVPKGASKVLGEDGWEFNSVGRLPGRVGDYLVRYLGLEFVGDYFGIRRYTSNQINMSIFFDSADQIESIYFQVFYGAIISFSEACESEEVTSCAEIFIPER
;
A
#
# COMPACT_ATOMS: atom_id res chain seq x y z
N MET A 1 6.82 -14.70 15.89
CA MET A 1 6.44 -14.75 14.46
C MET A 1 5.08 -14.10 14.34
N LYS A 2 4.96 -12.99 13.59
CA LYS A 2 3.61 -12.47 13.26
C LYS A 2 2.92 -13.54 12.39
N GLY A 3 1.66 -13.86 12.68
CA GLY A 3 0.93 -14.98 12.08
C GLY A 3 0.64 -14.81 10.58
N ASN A 4 -0.28 -15.60 10.03
CA ASN A 4 -0.72 -15.42 8.64
C ASN A 4 -1.24 -13.99 8.42
N TYR A 5 -0.78 -13.34 7.35
CA TYR A 5 -1.28 -12.03 6.91
C TYR A 5 -2.00 -12.17 5.56
N GLN A 6 -2.77 -11.14 5.22
CA GLN A 6 -3.28 -10.90 3.87
C GLN A 6 -2.41 -9.84 3.21
N ALA A 7 -1.88 -10.16 2.03
CA ALA A 7 -1.22 -9.18 1.19
C ALA A 7 -2.29 -8.31 0.51
N ALA A 8 -2.07 -7.00 0.50
CA ALA A 8 -2.89 -6.08 -0.26
C ALA A 8 -2.01 -4.98 -0.85
N PHE A 9 -2.45 -4.42 -1.96
CA PHE A 9 -1.80 -3.33 -2.65
C PHE A 9 -2.80 -2.20 -2.89
N ILE A 10 -2.34 -0.97 -2.80
CA ILE A 10 -3.03 0.20 -3.34
C ILE A 10 -2.21 0.67 -4.54
N VAL A 11 -2.86 0.73 -5.70
CA VAL A 11 -2.21 1.08 -6.97
C VAL A 11 -3.00 2.17 -7.68
N PRO A 12 -2.38 2.96 -8.57
CA PRO A 12 -3.10 3.93 -9.39
C PRO A 12 -4.26 3.27 -10.15
N LYS A 13 -5.39 3.97 -10.28
CA LYS A 13 -6.52 3.47 -11.05
C LYS A 13 -6.12 3.11 -12.48
N GLY A 14 -6.55 1.93 -12.92
CA GLY A 14 -6.26 1.44 -14.27
C GLY A 14 -4.82 0.96 -14.45
N ALA A 15 -4.07 0.76 -13.35
CA ALA A 15 -2.78 0.11 -13.41
C ALA A 15 -2.93 -1.34 -13.92
N SER A 16 -2.06 -1.72 -14.86
CA SER A 16 -1.92 -3.13 -15.22
C SER A 16 -1.29 -3.90 -14.06
N LYS A 17 -1.64 -5.17 -13.93
CA LYS A 17 -1.21 -6.05 -12.84
C LYS A 17 -0.61 -7.29 -13.49
N VAL A 18 0.69 -7.46 -13.35
CA VAL A 18 1.44 -8.57 -13.97
C VAL A 18 2.17 -9.31 -12.86
N LEU A 19 2.06 -10.63 -12.83
CA LEU A 19 2.86 -11.46 -11.95
C LEU A 19 4.14 -11.83 -12.68
N GLY A 20 5.25 -11.18 -12.31
CA GLY A 20 6.59 -11.42 -12.81
C GLY A 20 7.36 -12.43 -11.95
N GLU A 21 8.67 -12.55 -12.20
CA GLU A 21 9.55 -13.47 -11.48
C GLU A 21 9.77 -13.04 -10.02
N ASP A 22 9.81 -11.73 -9.77
CA ASP A 22 10.07 -11.14 -8.45
C ASP A 22 8.78 -10.78 -7.69
N GLY A 23 7.61 -11.05 -8.28
CA GLY A 23 6.29 -10.80 -7.68
C GLY A 23 5.38 -9.93 -8.55
N TRP A 24 4.46 -9.22 -7.90
CA TRP A 24 3.50 -8.37 -8.60
C TRP A 24 4.15 -7.06 -9.06
N GLU A 25 4.02 -6.80 -10.35
CA GLU A 25 4.45 -5.58 -11.02
C GLU A 25 3.25 -4.77 -11.48
N PHE A 26 3.32 -3.45 -11.26
CA PHE A 26 2.23 -2.52 -11.59
C PHE A 26 2.73 -1.47 -12.57
N ASN A 27 2.08 -1.35 -13.72
CA ASN A 27 2.37 -0.28 -14.68
C ASN A 27 1.17 0.65 -14.81
N SER A 28 1.40 1.94 -14.64
CA SER A 28 0.37 2.96 -14.72
C SER A 28 0.90 4.23 -15.40
N VAL A 29 0.00 4.91 -16.11
CA VAL A 29 0.29 6.23 -16.71
C VAL A 29 0.47 7.30 -15.64
N GLY A 30 -0.24 7.18 -14.51
CA GLY A 30 -0.17 8.10 -13.38
C GLY A 30 0.55 7.52 -12.16
N ARG A 31 0.65 8.35 -11.12
CA ARG A 31 1.17 7.99 -9.79
C ARG A 31 0.14 8.33 -8.72
N LEU A 32 0.25 7.67 -7.57
CA LEU A 32 -0.60 8.00 -6.43
C LEU A 32 -0.18 9.37 -5.86
N PRO A 33 -1.15 10.23 -5.53
CA PRO A 33 -0.85 11.47 -4.82
C PRO A 33 -0.20 11.18 -3.45
N GLY A 34 0.83 11.95 -3.07
CA GLY A 34 1.50 11.81 -1.76
C GLY A 34 0.54 11.81 -0.56
N ARG A 35 -0.55 12.59 -0.65
CA ARG A 35 -1.62 12.65 0.37
C ARG A 35 -2.25 11.29 0.69
N VAL A 36 -2.25 10.34 -0.25
CA VAL A 36 -2.79 8.98 -0.03
C VAL A 36 -1.94 8.25 1.01
N GLY A 37 -0.62 8.28 0.83
CA GLY A 37 0.32 7.69 1.79
C GLY A 37 0.20 8.34 3.16
N ASP A 38 0.19 9.68 3.23
CA ASP A 38 0.06 10.42 4.49
C ASP A 38 -1.25 10.11 5.22
N TYR A 39 -2.36 10.01 4.49
CA TYR A 39 -3.66 9.64 5.03
C TYR A 39 -3.62 8.24 5.65
N LEU A 40 -3.10 7.25 4.93
CA LEU A 40 -3.04 5.85 5.37
C LEU A 40 -2.17 5.69 6.62
N VAL A 41 -1.02 6.36 6.67
CA VAL A 41 -0.14 6.37 7.85
C VAL A 41 -0.90 6.88 9.08
N ARG A 42 -1.60 8.01 8.94
CA ARG A 42 -2.33 8.63 10.05
C ARG A 42 -3.53 7.81 10.49
N TYR A 43 -4.37 7.37 9.54
CA TYR A 43 -5.61 6.65 9.83
C TYR A 43 -5.32 5.30 10.50
N LEU A 44 -4.29 4.59 10.02
CA LEU A 44 -3.93 3.25 10.54
C LEU A 44 -2.95 3.31 11.73
N GLY A 45 -2.59 4.51 12.20
CA GLY A 45 -1.68 4.71 13.33
C GLY A 45 -0.32 4.04 13.12
N LEU A 46 0.27 4.22 11.93
CA LEU A 46 1.54 3.57 11.58
C LEU A 46 2.73 4.45 11.99
N GLU A 47 3.77 3.80 12.52
CA GLU A 47 5.03 4.42 12.88
C GLU A 47 6.04 4.26 11.75
N PHE A 48 6.84 5.30 11.51
CA PHE A 48 7.91 5.25 10.52
C PHE A 48 9.04 4.33 11.01
N VAL A 49 9.49 3.43 10.13
CA VAL A 49 10.57 2.47 10.41
C VAL A 49 11.86 2.88 9.71
N GLY A 50 11.77 3.37 8.48
CA GLY A 50 12.94 3.72 7.69
C GLY A 50 12.61 4.01 6.23
N ASP A 51 13.61 4.55 5.54
CA ASP A 51 13.57 4.89 4.12
C ASP A 51 14.84 4.35 3.46
N TYR A 52 14.69 3.53 2.42
CA TYR A 52 15.82 2.93 1.72
C TYR A 52 15.47 2.58 0.27
N PHE A 53 16.29 3.04 -0.68
CA PHE A 53 16.14 2.81 -2.12
C PHE A 53 14.73 3.08 -2.66
N GLY A 54 14.16 4.24 -2.35
CA GLY A 54 12.83 4.60 -2.84
C GLY A 54 11.70 3.81 -2.19
N ILE A 55 11.95 3.15 -1.05
CA ILE A 55 10.94 2.46 -0.28
C ILE A 55 10.88 3.07 1.11
N ARG A 56 9.70 3.61 1.46
CA ARG A 56 9.43 4.09 2.80
C ARG A 56 8.57 3.09 3.57
N ARG A 57 9.06 2.68 4.74
CA ARG A 57 8.45 1.61 5.54
C ARG A 57 7.81 2.16 6.80
N TYR A 58 6.63 1.64 7.09
CA TYR A 58 5.87 1.95 8.28
C TYR A 58 5.31 0.68 8.91
N THR A 59 5.09 0.69 10.23
CA THR A 59 4.57 -0.48 10.93
C THR A 59 3.68 -0.08 12.10
N SER A 60 2.79 -1.00 12.45
CA SER A 60 2.12 -1.06 13.74
C SER A 60 2.12 -2.52 14.22
N ASN A 61 1.44 -2.77 15.33
CA ASN A 61 1.28 -4.13 15.83
C ASN A 61 0.60 -5.06 14.80
N GLN A 62 -0.32 -4.54 13.98
CA GLN A 62 -1.21 -5.33 13.13
C GLN A 62 -1.11 -5.02 11.63
N ILE A 63 -0.29 -4.05 11.22
CA ILE A 63 -0.07 -3.72 9.81
C ILE A 63 1.41 -3.43 9.58
N ASN A 64 1.98 -3.98 8.50
CA ASN A 64 3.22 -3.45 7.93
C ASN A 64 2.87 -2.82 6.58
N MET A 65 3.40 -1.63 6.32
CA MET A 65 3.17 -0.88 5.08
C MET A 65 4.51 -0.50 4.44
N SER A 66 4.60 -0.63 3.13
CA SER A 66 5.72 -0.12 2.33
C SER A 66 5.17 0.74 1.20
N ILE A 67 5.63 1.99 1.12
CA ILE A 67 5.34 2.90 0.01
C ILE A 67 6.51 2.85 -0.95
N PHE A 68 6.24 2.53 -2.22
CA PHE A 68 7.24 2.50 -3.29
C PHE A 68 7.17 3.80 -4.06
N PHE A 69 8.32 4.44 -4.23
CA PHE A 69 8.49 5.69 -4.94
C PHE A 69 9.28 5.48 -6.22
N ASP A 70 8.91 6.22 -7.27
CA ASP A 70 9.68 6.29 -8.49
C ASP A 70 10.89 7.23 -8.36
N SER A 71 11.67 7.34 -9.44
CA SER A 71 12.82 8.25 -9.50
C SER A 71 12.48 9.74 -9.35
N ALA A 72 11.19 10.11 -9.45
CA ALA A 72 10.69 11.48 -9.27
C ALA A 72 10.05 11.70 -7.89
N ASP A 73 10.24 10.76 -6.95
CA ASP A 73 9.68 10.77 -5.59
C ASP A 73 8.14 10.77 -5.58
N GLN A 74 7.53 10.18 -6.60
CA GLN A 74 6.08 9.97 -6.68
C GLN A 74 5.72 8.53 -6.31
N ILE A 75 4.57 8.35 -5.65
CA ILE A 75 4.16 7.02 -5.17
C ILE A 75 3.73 6.15 -6.36
N GLU A 76 4.44 5.05 -6.60
CA GLU A 76 4.09 4.05 -7.61
C GLU A 76 3.01 3.11 -7.10
N SER A 77 3.20 2.58 -5.89
CA SER A 77 2.28 1.65 -5.25
C SER A 77 2.51 1.65 -3.74
N ILE A 78 1.52 1.12 -3.02
CA ILE A 78 1.62 0.90 -1.57
C ILE A 78 1.30 -0.56 -1.30
N TYR A 79 2.20 -1.25 -0.60
CA TYR A 79 2.05 -2.63 -0.18
C TYR A 79 1.69 -2.71 1.30
N PHE A 80 0.82 -3.66 1.63
CA PHE A 80 0.38 -3.97 2.98
C PHE A 80 0.53 -5.45 3.30
N GLN A 81 1.00 -5.70 4.52
CA GLN A 81 0.79 -6.96 5.24
C GLN A 81 -0.23 -6.69 6.34
N VAL A 82 -1.47 -7.15 6.13
CA VAL A 82 -2.57 -6.94 7.07
C VAL A 82 -2.77 -8.20 7.89
N PHE A 83 -2.56 -8.11 9.20
CA PHE A 83 -2.83 -9.21 10.12
C PHE A 83 -4.32 -9.19 10.53
N TYR A 84 -4.85 -10.35 10.93
CA TYR A 84 -6.30 -10.56 11.11
C TYR A 84 -6.99 -9.49 11.96
N GLY A 85 -6.32 -8.97 13.00
CA GLY A 85 -6.88 -7.96 13.89
C GLY A 85 -7.12 -6.57 13.27
N ALA A 86 -6.61 -6.31 12.05
CA ALA A 86 -6.70 -5.00 11.40
C ALA A 86 -7.41 -5.01 10.04
N ILE A 87 -8.03 -6.12 9.64
CA ILE A 87 -8.72 -6.23 8.34
C ILE A 87 -9.84 -5.19 8.21
N ILE A 88 -10.64 -5.00 9.26
CA ILE A 88 -11.77 -4.05 9.25
C ILE A 88 -11.26 -2.61 9.08
N SER A 89 -10.35 -2.17 9.96
CA SER A 89 -9.76 -0.82 9.89
C SER A 89 -9.02 -0.57 8.57
N PHE A 90 -8.40 -1.61 8.00
CA PHE A 90 -7.76 -1.52 6.69
C PHE A 90 -8.79 -1.32 5.57
N SER A 91 -9.89 -2.08 5.56
CA SER A 91 -10.97 -1.92 4.58
C SER A 91 -11.56 -0.51 4.62
N GLU A 92 -11.90 -0.02 5.82
CA GLU A 92 -12.44 1.33 6.01
C GLU A 92 -11.47 2.41 5.51
N ALA A 93 -10.18 2.28 5.82
CA ALA A 93 -9.18 3.21 5.32
C ALA A 93 -9.16 3.25 3.79
N CYS A 94 -9.26 2.09 3.14
CA CYS A 94 -9.19 1.99 1.69
C CYS A 94 -10.49 2.39 0.97
N GLU A 95 -11.63 2.39 1.68
CA GLU A 95 -12.94 2.84 1.18
C GLU A 95 -13.11 4.38 1.23
N SER A 96 -12.19 5.09 1.88
CA SER A 96 -12.19 6.56 1.93
C SER A 96 -12.13 7.21 0.54
N GLU A 97 -12.69 8.42 0.41
CA GLU A 97 -12.64 9.21 -0.84
C GLU A 97 -11.19 9.56 -1.21
N GLU A 98 -10.33 9.79 -0.21
CA GLU A 98 -8.91 10.04 -0.37
C GLU A 98 -8.22 8.95 -1.19
N VAL A 99 -8.58 7.69 -0.97
CA VAL A 99 -8.03 6.53 -1.68
C VAL A 99 -8.83 6.25 -2.94
N THR A 100 -10.15 6.06 -2.82
CA THR A 100 -11.01 5.58 -3.91
C THR A 100 -11.15 6.58 -5.05
N SER A 101 -10.81 7.86 -4.88
CA SER A 101 -10.83 8.84 -5.98
C SER A 101 -9.73 8.60 -7.02
N CYS A 102 -8.55 8.12 -6.61
CA CYS A 102 -7.36 8.03 -7.44
C CYS A 102 -6.67 6.66 -7.48
N ALA A 103 -7.05 5.76 -6.58
CA ALA A 103 -6.45 4.45 -6.44
C ALA A 103 -7.49 3.32 -6.53
N GLU A 104 -7.00 2.10 -6.68
CA GLU A 104 -7.74 0.86 -6.53
C GLU A 104 -6.98 -0.11 -5.63
N ILE A 105 -7.73 -0.96 -4.92
CA ILE A 105 -7.17 -1.99 -4.05
C ILE A 105 -7.00 -3.26 -4.86
N PHE A 106 -5.83 -3.87 -4.77
CA PHE A 106 -5.55 -5.17 -5.33
C PHE A 106 -5.15 -6.15 -4.22
N ILE A 107 -5.92 -7.22 -4.08
CA ILE A 107 -5.64 -8.31 -3.15
C ILE A 107 -5.34 -9.54 -4.02
N PRO A 108 -4.08 -10.00 -4.08
CA PRO A 108 -3.76 -11.22 -4.81
C PRO A 108 -4.54 -12.41 -4.26
N GLU A 109 -5.08 -13.23 -5.16
CA GLU A 109 -5.59 -14.55 -4.78
C GLU A 109 -4.44 -15.43 -4.26
N ARG A 110 -4.75 -16.32 -3.31
CA ARG A 110 -3.78 -17.23 -2.69
C ARG A 110 -3.48 -18.44 -3.57
#